data_AF-A0A833L0H6-F1
#
_entry.id   AF-A0A833L0H6-F1
#
_cell.length_a   1.000
_cell.length_b   1.000
_cell.length_c   1.000
_cell.angle_alpha   90.00
_cell.angle_beta   90.00
_cell.angle_gamma   90.00
#
_symmetry.space_group_name_H-M   'P 1'
#
loop_
_entity.id
_entity.type
_entity.pdbx_description
1 polymer ?
#
loop_
_entity_poly.entity_id
_entity_poly.type
_entity_poly.pdbx_seq_one_letter_code
_entity_poly.pdbx_strand_id
1 'polypeptide(L)'
;MKNSFENKLRDGGKCLCDICGKTARMGGILDPHSADPRVACYDCMIKISAKQQGISVADAKKRREKMFKTSNLFPQVKIDEYFKLAGERASGGMDELNEVLRYVMNVWNAFDKDIIDKYESMDESELREIYGKVKMNFSYLIKQKQKYGRNDPCPCGSGRKYKKCCLIHDDLEDALVAEWKKIDSSVIKKGMRLIEDSSVLDTKLLVEHYWGEKRLDSIREKGVVDGAAELEYNEWLMNDYYKMGEDIPFVLGRLLTDPELTDREKSVIEARIKAPLTVWLITYIAKNRGALIRNIFNHQEIFVHDKLFSESAKDSYLVCSRAFNVGGYNLLSGAYQAYPGPFSQDIRKVVIEEYGKCKSEEEINVFLRRHGYIYGRLWTKLKDKLDEKRHCFKNWQGQSGEICH
;
A
#
# COMPACT_ATOMS: atom_id res chain seq x y z
N MET A 1 -6.03 5.35 -23.54
CA MET A 1 -4.96 6.33 -23.26
C MET A 1 -3.84 6.39 -24.31
N LYS A 2 -3.36 5.29 -24.92
CA LYS A 2 -2.23 5.39 -25.88
C LYS A 2 -2.50 6.29 -27.10
N ASN A 3 -3.74 6.38 -27.58
CA ASN A 3 -4.08 7.19 -28.77
C ASN A 3 -4.40 8.67 -28.45
N SER A 4 -4.61 9.06 -27.19
CA SER A 4 -5.07 10.42 -26.85
C SER A 4 -3.95 11.46 -26.78
N PHE A 5 -2.69 11.02 -26.80
CA PHE A 5 -1.50 11.88 -26.82
C PHE A 5 -0.72 11.79 -28.13
N GLU A 6 -1.22 11.01 -29.10
CA GLU A 6 -0.62 10.94 -30.43
C GLU A 6 -0.52 12.35 -31.01
N ASN A 7 0.67 12.70 -31.49
CA ASN A 7 1.05 14.03 -31.99
C ASN A 7 1.20 15.17 -30.97
N LYS A 8 0.89 14.98 -29.67
CA LYS A 8 1.08 16.01 -28.62
C LYS A 8 2.45 15.91 -27.92
N LEU A 9 2.98 14.70 -27.76
CA LEU A 9 4.30 14.46 -27.14
C LEU A 9 5.40 14.37 -28.22
N ARG A 10 6.62 14.80 -27.86
CA ARG A 10 7.81 14.82 -28.71
C ARG A 10 9.02 14.27 -27.93
N ASP A 11 10.01 13.76 -28.66
CA ASP A 11 11.24 13.24 -28.06
C ASP A 11 11.98 14.28 -27.21
N GLY A 12 12.74 13.79 -26.23
CA GLY A 12 13.53 14.64 -25.33
C GLY A 12 12.68 15.43 -24.33
N GLY A 13 11.50 14.92 -23.95
CA GLY A 13 10.65 15.54 -22.93
C GLY A 13 9.97 16.84 -23.40
N LYS A 14 9.70 16.94 -24.70
CA LYS A 14 9.03 18.10 -25.32
C LYS A 14 7.56 17.78 -25.63
N CYS A 15 6.75 18.82 -25.79
CA CYS A 15 5.37 18.71 -26.25
C CYS A 15 5.04 19.80 -27.26
N LEU A 16 4.07 19.54 -28.13
CA LEU A 16 3.32 20.59 -28.82
C LEU A 16 2.30 21.15 -27.81
N CYS A 17 2.49 22.39 -27.38
CA CYS A 17 1.70 22.99 -26.32
C CYS A 17 0.31 23.42 -26.83
N ASP A 18 -0.76 22.89 -26.23
CA ASP A 18 -2.15 23.25 -26.55
C ASP A 18 -2.54 24.67 -26.08
N ILE A 19 -1.68 25.34 -25.30
CA ILE A 19 -1.92 26.69 -24.79
C ILE A 19 -1.27 27.77 -25.65
N CYS A 20 -0.07 27.51 -26.20
CA CYS A 20 0.67 28.51 -26.98
C CYS A 20 1.04 28.07 -28.39
N GLY A 21 0.70 26.84 -28.80
CA GLY A 21 1.00 26.27 -30.12
C GLY A 21 2.48 25.95 -30.36
N LYS A 22 3.38 26.21 -29.40
CA LYS A 22 4.82 26.01 -29.57
C LYS A 22 5.25 24.60 -29.17
N THR A 23 6.23 24.08 -29.89
CA THR A 23 7.00 22.91 -29.41
C THR A 23 8.00 23.37 -28.36
N ALA A 24 7.83 22.93 -27.11
CA ALA A 24 8.66 23.36 -25.99
C ALA A 24 8.77 22.26 -24.92
N ARG A 25 9.57 22.48 -23.88
CA ARG A 25 9.70 21.55 -22.75
C ARG A 25 8.33 21.30 -22.14
N MET A 26 7.97 20.04 -21.98
CA MET A 26 6.69 19.64 -21.39
C MET A 26 6.62 20.14 -19.95
N GLY A 27 5.51 20.82 -19.62
CA GLY A 27 5.23 21.29 -18.27
C GLY A 27 4.28 20.35 -17.53
N GLY A 28 3.22 19.91 -18.20
CA GLY A 28 2.24 19.03 -17.58
C GLY A 28 1.06 18.77 -18.49
N ILE A 29 0.14 17.94 -17.99
CA ILE A 29 -1.11 17.61 -18.65
C ILE A 29 -2.21 18.41 -17.94
N LEU A 30 -3.03 19.09 -18.73
CA LEU A 30 -4.27 19.73 -18.30
C LEU A 30 -5.41 18.76 -18.60
N ASP A 31 -6.36 18.68 -17.67
CA ASP A 31 -7.53 17.81 -17.80
C ASP A 31 -7.13 16.34 -18.11
N PRO A 32 -6.22 15.72 -17.32
CA PRO A 32 -5.58 14.44 -17.65
C PRO A 32 -6.56 13.25 -17.76
N HIS A 33 -7.80 13.44 -17.33
CA HIS A 33 -8.87 12.44 -17.37
C HIS A 33 -9.91 12.71 -18.45
N SER A 34 -9.75 13.78 -19.23
CA SER A 34 -10.56 14.06 -20.42
C SER A 34 -10.33 12.99 -21.50
N ALA A 35 -11.34 12.71 -22.32
CA ALA A 35 -11.19 11.91 -23.53
C ALA A 35 -10.15 12.52 -24.49
N ASP A 36 -9.99 13.85 -24.44
CA ASP A 36 -8.95 14.60 -25.12
C ASP A 36 -8.15 15.44 -24.09
N PRO A 37 -7.12 14.85 -23.46
CA PRO A 37 -6.29 15.54 -22.48
C PRO A 37 -5.38 16.55 -23.18
N ARG A 38 -5.25 17.74 -22.60
CA ARG A 38 -4.40 18.81 -23.16
C ARG A 38 -3.00 18.76 -22.57
N VAL A 39 -1.99 19.16 -23.34
CA VAL A 39 -0.61 19.25 -22.87
C VAL A 39 -0.16 20.71 -22.89
N ALA A 40 0.42 21.16 -21.79
CA ALA A 40 0.97 22.51 -21.67
C ALA A 40 2.49 22.48 -21.47
N CYS A 41 3.20 23.38 -22.14
CA CYS A 41 4.62 23.57 -21.93
C CYS A 41 4.91 24.17 -20.55
N TYR A 42 6.17 24.06 -20.12
CA TYR A 42 6.64 24.55 -18.83
C TYR A 42 6.21 26.00 -18.56
N ASP A 43 6.48 26.93 -19.47
CA ASP A 43 6.16 28.35 -19.29
C ASP A 43 4.66 28.61 -19.20
N CYS A 44 3.85 27.91 -19.99
CA CYS A 44 2.39 28.00 -19.94
C CYS A 44 1.87 27.50 -18.58
N MET A 45 2.41 26.39 -18.07
CA MET A 45 2.07 25.88 -16.74
C MET A 45 2.44 26.86 -15.63
N ILE A 46 3.59 27.53 -15.71
CA ILE A 46 3.97 28.58 -14.75
C ILE A 46 2.96 29.72 -14.78
N LYS A 47 2.59 30.22 -15.97
CA LYS A 47 1.63 31.32 -16.11
C LYS A 47 0.24 30.96 -15.58
N ILE A 48 -0.24 29.75 -15.85
CA ILE A 48 -1.51 29.23 -15.32
C ILE A 48 -1.46 29.19 -13.79
N SER A 49 -0.39 28.61 -13.24
CA SER A 49 -0.17 28.51 -11.79
C SER A 49 -0.10 29.88 -11.11
N ALA A 50 0.61 30.85 -11.72
CA ALA A 50 0.73 32.22 -11.22
C ALA A 50 -0.65 32.89 -11.13
N LYS A 51 -1.47 32.76 -12.19
CA LYS A 51 -2.83 33.28 -12.24
C LYS A 51 -3.73 32.64 -11.19
N GLN A 52 -3.69 31.32 -11.05
CA GLN A 52 -4.50 30.57 -10.07
C GLN A 52 -4.17 30.93 -8.62
N GLN A 53 -2.89 31.17 -8.33
CA GLN A 53 -2.41 31.48 -6.98
C GLN A 53 -2.42 32.98 -6.67
N GLY A 54 -2.69 33.84 -7.65
CA GLY A 54 -2.62 35.29 -7.46
C GLY A 54 -1.21 35.83 -7.19
N ILE A 55 -0.17 35.17 -7.71
CA ILE A 55 1.24 35.53 -7.50
C ILE A 55 1.92 35.94 -8.81
N SER A 56 3.13 36.50 -8.73
CA SER A 56 3.91 36.84 -9.92
C SER A 56 4.37 35.57 -10.67
N VAL A 57 4.60 35.70 -11.98
CA VAL A 57 5.18 34.61 -12.80
C VAL A 57 6.57 34.19 -12.28
N ALA A 58 7.35 35.15 -11.76
CA ALA A 58 8.66 34.89 -11.17
C ALA A 58 8.55 34.05 -9.89
N ASP A 59 7.60 34.37 -9.01
CA ASP A 59 7.36 33.60 -7.78
C ASP A 59 6.83 32.20 -8.08
N ALA A 60 5.89 32.08 -9.04
CA ALA A 60 5.40 30.78 -9.49
C ALA A 60 6.52 29.92 -10.08
N LYS A 61 7.45 30.52 -10.84
CA LYS A 61 8.63 29.82 -11.38
C LYS A 61 9.56 29.36 -10.26
N LYS A 62 9.89 30.22 -9.30
CA LYS A 62 10.74 29.89 -8.14
C LYS A 62 10.13 28.76 -7.32
N ARG A 63 8.82 28.81 -7.05
CA ARG A 63 8.10 27.75 -6.33
C ARG A 63 8.14 26.42 -7.09
N ARG A 64 7.90 26.45 -8.40
CA ARG A 64 7.96 25.26 -9.25
C ARG A 64 9.35 24.61 -9.26
N GLU A 65 10.41 25.41 -9.41
CA GLU A 65 11.80 24.93 -9.38
C GLU A 65 12.14 24.28 -8.03
N LYS A 66 11.69 24.88 -6.94
CA LYS A 66 11.87 24.38 -5.57
C LYS A 66 11.13 23.06 -5.33
N MET A 67 9.87 22.98 -5.78
CA MET A 67 9.08 21.74 -5.75
C MET A 67 9.78 20.62 -6.56
N PHE A 68 10.24 20.93 -7.78
CA PHE A 68 10.99 19.96 -8.59
C PHE A 68 12.30 19.53 -7.95
N LYS A 69 13.03 20.44 -7.29
CA LYS A 69 14.25 20.09 -6.58
C LYS A 69 13.95 19.10 -5.46
N THR A 70 12.94 19.41 -4.65
CA THR A 70 12.52 18.57 -3.51
C THR A 70 12.05 17.19 -3.95
N SER A 71 11.23 17.13 -5.00
CA SER A 71 10.65 15.87 -5.50
C SER A 71 11.62 15.03 -6.33
N ASN A 72 12.58 15.63 -7.05
CA ASN A 72 13.58 14.88 -7.81
C ASN A 72 14.74 14.39 -6.94
N LEU A 73 15.02 15.08 -5.83
CA LEU A 73 16.11 14.71 -4.95
C LEU A 73 15.86 13.36 -4.25
N PHE A 74 14.62 13.05 -3.88
CA PHE A 74 14.32 11.75 -3.26
C PHE A 74 14.62 10.57 -4.20
N PRO A 75 14.12 10.53 -5.45
CA PRO A 75 14.52 9.52 -6.43
C PRO A 75 16.02 9.45 -6.65
N GLN A 76 16.73 10.57 -6.74
CA GLN A 76 18.19 10.58 -6.90
C GLN A 76 18.88 9.87 -5.73
N VAL A 77 18.60 10.29 -4.49
CA VAL A 77 19.18 9.70 -3.27
C VAL A 77 18.93 8.19 -3.23
N LYS A 78 17.71 7.76 -3.59
CA LYS A 78 17.30 6.36 -3.51
C LYS A 78 17.82 5.49 -4.65
N ILE A 79 17.95 6.04 -5.85
CA ILE A 79 18.58 5.35 -6.97
C ILE A 79 20.08 5.18 -6.71
N ASP A 80 20.75 6.22 -6.20
CA ASP A 80 22.17 6.15 -5.81
C ASP A 80 22.39 5.08 -4.72
N GLU A 81 21.52 5.04 -3.71
CA GLU A 81 21.52 4.01 -2.66
C GLU A 81 21.35 2.60 -3.26
N TYR A 82 20.40 2.41 -4.18
CA TYR A 82 20.19 1.14 -4.88
C TYR A 82 21.45 0.68 -5.61
N PHE A 83 22.04 1.54 -6.45
CA PHE A 83 23.21 1.16 -7.24
C PHE A 83 24.43 0.89 -6.36
N LYS A 84 24.60 1.65 -5.26
CA LYS A 84 25.65 1.37 -4.26
C LYS A 84 25.48 -0.01 -3.62
N LEU A 85 24.24 -0.42 -3.31
CA LEU A 85 23.95 -1.74 -2.73
C LEU A 85 24.06 -2.88 -3.76
N ALA A 86 23.61 -2.63 -4.98
CA ALA A 86 23.65 -3.61 -6.07
C ALA A 86 25.09 -3.92 -6.49
N GLY A 87 25.94 -2.90 -6.58
CA GLY A 87 27.32 -3.04 -7.04
C GLY A 87 27.37 -3.66 -8.43
N GLU A 88 28.26 -4.64 -8.62
CA GLU A 88 28.41 -5.39 -9.87
C GLU A 88 27.17 -6.19 -10.31
N ARG A 89 26.18 -6.35 -9.41
CA ARG A 89 24.93 -7.06 -9.74
C ARG A 89 23.93 -6.19 -10.49
N ALA A 90 24.15 -4.87 -10.54
CA ALA A 90 23.34 -3.99 -11.36
C ALA A 90 23.65 -4.21 -12.84
N SER A 91 22.61 -4.41 -13.65
CA SER A 91 22.72 -4.40 -15.11
C SER A 91 22.93 -2.98 -15.66
N GLY A 92 22.46 -1.95 -14.95
CA GLY A 92 22.45 -0.56 -15.42
C GLY A 92 21.49 -0.30 -16.57
N GLY A 93 20.69 -1.28 -16.98
CA GLY A 93 19.75 -1.18 -18.08
C GLY A 93 18.51 -0.34 -17.74
N MET A 94 17.87 0.19 -18.78
CA MET A 94 16.70 1.06 -18.64
C MET A 94 15.52 0.36 -17.95
N ASP A 95 15.32 -0.94 -18.17
CA ASP A 95 14.25 -1.70 -17.52
C ASP A 95 14.45 -1.80 -16.01
N GLU A 96 15.69 -2.04 -15.58
CA GLU A 96 16.05 -2.09 -14.17
C GLU A 96 15.85 -0.72 -13.52
N LEU A 97 16.31 0.34 -14.18
CA LEU A 97 16.13 1.71 -13.70
C LEU A 97 14.64 2.07 -13.57
N ASN A 98 13.82 1.71 -14.57
CA ASN A 98 12.37 1.95 -14.55
C ASN A 98 11.68 1.24 -13.39
N GLU A 99 12.08 -0.01 -13.10
CA GLU A 99 11.52 -0.78 -12.00
C GLU A 99 11.91 -0.21 -10.62
N VAL A 100 13.18 0.15 -10.45
CA VAL A 100 13.68 0.80 -9.22
C VAL A 100 12.99 2.15 -9.03
N LEU A 101 12.93 2.96 -10.09
CA LEU A 101 12.25 4.25 -10.08
C LEU A 101 10.77 4.08 -9.71
N ARG A 102 10.07 3.09 -10.26
CA ARG A 102 8.67 2.81 -9.90
C ARG A 102 8.52 2.52 -8.41
N TYR A 103 9.32 1.61 -7.86
CA TYR A 103 9.31 1.28 -6.43
C TYR A 103 9.58 2.51 -5.55
N VAL A 104 10.59 3.30 -5.90
CA VAL A 104 10.94 4.54 -5.21
C VAL A 104 9.79 5.57 -5.28
N MET A 105 9.21 5.75 -6.46
CA MET A 105 8.09 6.68 -6.66
C MET A 105 6.83 6.25 -5.90
N ASN A 106 6.57 4.95 -5.75
CA ASN A 106 5.45 4.46 -4.94
C ASN A 106 5.59 4.91 -3.49
N VAL A 107 6.79 4.81 -2.93
CA VAL A 107 7.09 5.28 -1.57
C VAL A 107 6.96 6.80 -1.48
N TRP A 108 7.55 7.54 -2.43
CA TRP A 108 7.44 9.01 -2.49
C TRP A 108 6.00 9.50 -2.52
N ASN A 109 5.16 8.90 -3.37
CA ASN A 109 3.77 9.33 -3.57
C ASN A 109 2.88 9.12 -2.34
N ALA A 110 3.33 8.34 -1.34
CA ALA A 110 2.63 8.13 -0.08
C ALA A 110 3.06 9.09 1.05
N PHE A 111 4.06 9.95 0.79
CA PHE A 111 4.50 10.96 1.74
C PHE A 111 3.36 11.94 2.04
N ASP A 112 3.37 12.46 3.25
CA ASP A 112 2.38 13.46 3.64
C ASP A 112 2.66 14.78 2.93
N LYS A 113 1.61 15.41 2.40
CA LYS A 113 1.73 16.67 1.67
C LYS A 113 2.22 17.78 2.62
N ASP A 114 1.75 17.75 3.87
CA ASP A 114 2.19 18.71 4.88
C ASP A 114 3.67 18.51 5.24
N ILE A 115 4.19 17.31 5.08
CA ILE A 115 5.62 17.00 5.24
C ILE A 115 6.40 17.49 4.03
N ILE A 116 5.92 17.21 2.81
CA ILE A 116 6.55 17.68 1.56
C ILE A 116 6.61 19.21 1.53
N ASP A 117 5.54 19.91 1.93
CA ASP A 117 5.50 21.37 1.97
C ASP A 117 6.56 21.94 2.93
N LYS A 118 6.83 21.25 4.05
CA LYS A 118 7.95 21.60 4.95
C LYS A 118 9.31 21.36 4.30
N TYR A 119 9.46 20.25 3.59
CA TYR A 119 10.69 19.88 2.88
C TYR A 119 11.07 20.88 1.81
N GLU A 120 10.08 21.50 1.14
CA GLU A 120 10.38 22.56 0.19
C GLU A 120 11.26 23.62 0.85
N SER A 121 11.00 24.02 2.10
CA SER A 121 11.75 25.07 2.79
C SER A 121 13.19 24.70 3.22
N MET A 122 13.57 23.43 3.19
CA MET A 122 14.86 22.93 3.66
C MET A 122 15.96 23.02 2.59
N ASP A 123 17.22 22.99 3.02
CA ASP A 123 18.33 22.91 2.07
C ASP A 123 18.56 21.47 1.54
N GLU A 124 19.38 21.35 0.49
CA GLU A 124 19.62 20.04 -0.13
C GLU A 124 20.38 19.06 0.78
N SER A 125 21.28 19.55 1.64
CA SER A 125 22.06 18.69 2.53
C SER A 125 21.16 18.08 3.60
N GLU A 126 20.29 18.90 4.22
CA GLU A 126 19.28 18.46 5.17
C GLU A 126 18.34 17.44 4.54
N LEU A 127 17.83 17.73 3.33
CA LEU A 127 16.93 16.81 2.62
C LEU A 127 17.62 15.49 2.25
N ARG A 128 18.90 15.51 1.85
CA ARG A 128 19.66 14.28 1.58
C ARG A 128 19.78 13.41 2.83
N GLU A 129 19.98 14.01 4.01
CA GLU A 129 20.02 13.27 5.27
C GLU A 129 18.65 12.66 5.60
N ILE A 130 17.58 13.45 5.49
CA ILE A 130 16.20 13.00 5.74
C ILE A 130 15.82 11.87 4.79
N TYR A 131 16.04 12.05 3.49
CA TYR A 131 15.75 11.03 2.48
C TYR A 131 16.64 9.81 2.65
N GLY A 132 17.90 9.96 3.04
CA GLY A 132 18.80 8.85 3.37
C GLY A 132 18.24 7.94 4.47
N LYS A 133 17.56 8.51 5.47
CA LYS A 133 16.95 7.75 6.59
C LYS A 133 15.70 6.96 6.21
N VAL A 134 15.08 7.23 5.05
CA VAL A 134 13.89 6.50 4.58
C VAL A 134 14.29 5.07 4.20
N LYS A 135 13.98 4.09 5.03
CA LYS A 135 14.35 2.69 4.77
C LYS A 135 13.63 2.13 3.54
N MET A 136 14.40 1.53 2.63
CA MET A 136 13.95 0.81 1.44
C MET A 136 14.45 -0.64 1.50
N ASN A 137 13.73 -1.59 0.91
CA ASN A 137 14.13 -2.98 0.82
C ASN A 137 14.73 -3.34 -0.55
N PHE A 138 15.75 -2.58 -0.96
CA PHE A 138 16.44 -2.79 -2.25
C PHE A 138 17.09 -4.16 -2.39
N SER A 139 17.51 -4.76 -1.27
CA SER A 139 18.08 -6.12 -1.25
C SER A 139 17.13 -7.14 -1.88
N TYR A 140 15.83 -6.97 -1.67
CA TYR A 140 14.80 -7.83 -2.24
C TYR A 140 14.74 -7.69 -3.77
N LEU A 141 14.69 -6.45 -4.29
CA LEU A 141 14.68 -6.18 -5.72
C LEU A 141 15.93 -6.71 -6.42
N ILE A 142 17.10 -6.56 -5.78
CA ILE A 142 18.37 -7.10 -6.31
C ILE A 142 18.29 -8.63 -6.41
N LYS A 143 17.79 -9.32 -5.38
CA LYS A 143 17.66 -10.79 -5.38
C LYS A 143 16.73 -11.28 -6.51
N GLN A 144 15.60 -10.61 -6.74
CA GLN A 144 14.63 -11.02 -7.78
C GLN A 144 15.17 -10.86 -9.21
N LYS A 145 16.07 -9.90 -9.46
CA LYS A 145 16.57 -9.60 -10.81
C LYS A 145 17.65 -10.54 -11.31
N GLN A 146 18.32 -11.25 -10.42
CA GLN A 146 19.37 -12.16 -10.84
C GLN A 146 18.75 -13.40 -11.50
N LYS A 147 18.65 -13.35 -12.83
CA LYS A 147 18.23 -14.49 -13.65
C LYS A 147 19.40 -15.44 -13.82
N TYR A 148 19.41 -16.50 -13.03
CA TYR A 148 20.36 -17.58 -13.19
C TYR A 148 19.84 -18.58 -14.21
N GLY A 149 20.67 -18.91 -15.20
CA GLY A 149 20.45 -20.09 -16.01
C GLY A 149 20.39 -21.31 -15.10
N ARG A 150 19.46 -22.23 -15.36
CA ARG A 150 19.27 -23.45 -14.52
C ARG A 150 20.58 -24.22 -14.27
N ASN A 151 21.53 -24.16 -15.20
CA ASN A 151 22.80 -24.86 -15.11
C ASN A 151 23.98 -24.01 -14.62
N ASP A 152 23.79 -22.70 -14.41
CA ASP A 152 24.86 -21.79 -14.02
C ASP A 152 25.34 -22.08 -12.60
N PRO A 153 26.60 -21.75 -12.25
CA PRO A 153 27.07 -21.79 -10.87
C PRO A 153 26.12 -20.99 -9.96
N CYS A 154 25.75 -21.60 -8.84
CA CYS A 154 24.79 -21.02 -7.92
C CYS A 154 25.40 -19.80 -7.22
N PRO A 155 24.71 -18.65 -7.19
CA PRO A 155 25.25 -17.39 -6.65
C PRO A 155 25.49 -17.37 -5.15
N CYS A 156 24.94 -18.34 -4.41
CA CYS A 156 25.14 -18.46 -2.97
C CYS A 156 26.55 -18.94 -2.59
N GLY A 157 27.44 -19.15 -3.57
CA GLY A 157 28.81 -19.61 -3.34
C GLY A 157 28.92 -21.11 -3.05
N SER A 158 27.85 -21.89 -3.22
CA SER A 158 27.84 -23.33 -2.92
C SER A 158 28.66 -24.19 -3.90
N GLY A 159 29.10 -23.63 -5.02
CA GLY A 159 29.76 -24.35 -6.11
C GLY A 159 28.85 -25.30 -6.90
N ARG A 160 27.57 -25.42 -6.54
CA ARG A 160 26.58 -26.27 -7.24
C ARG A 160 25.94 -25.54 -8.41
N LYS A 161 25.30 -26.27 -9.33
CA LYS A 161 24.43 -25.65 -10.35
C LYS A 161 23.18 -25.05 -9.69
N TYR A 162 22.69 -23.91 -10.19
CA TYR A 162 21.52 -23.21 -9.64
C TYR A 162 20.31 -24.14 -9.43
N LYS A 163 19.98 -24.97 -10.43
CA LYS A 163 18.88 -25.95 -10.35
C LYS A 163 19.03 -27.02 -9.28
N LYS A 164 20.24 -27.25 -8.78
CA LYS A 164 20.55 -28.23 -7.72
C LYS A 164 20.78 -27.54 -6.35
N CYS A 165 20.51 -26.25 -6.25
CA CYS A 165 20.74 -25.46 -5.05
C CYS A 165 19.62 -24.41 -4.87
N CYS A 166 19.85 -23.13 -5.13
CA CYS A 166 18.87 -22.07 -4.86
C CYS A 166 17.51 -22.27 -5.54
N LEU A 167 17.43 -22.92 -6.70
CA LEU A 167 16.12 -23.24 -7.30
C LEU A 167 15.30 -24.20 -6.41
N ILE A 168 15.95 -25.22 -5.83
CA ILE A 168 15.30 -26.15 -4.88
C ILE A 168 14.88 -25.38 -3.63
N HIS A 169 15.69 -24.41 -3.17
CA HIS A 169 15.32 -23.57 -2.04
C HIS A 169 14.08 -22.72 -2.31
N ASP A 170 13.94 -22.13 -3.51
CA ASP A 170 12.74 -21.38 -3.90
C ASP A 170 11.51 -22.32 -4.01
N ASP A 171 11.66 -23.51 -4.61
CA ASP A 171 10.58 -24.51 -4.68
C ASP A 171 10.13 -25.00 -3.28
N LEU A 172 11.09 -25.17 -2.36
CA LEU A 172 10.82 -25.52 -0.97
C LEU A 172 10.14 -24.37 -0.21
N GLU A 173 10.56 -23.12 -0.44
CA GLU A 173 9.90 -21.93 0.11
C GLU A 173 8.43 -21.89 -0.31
N ASP A 174 8.15 -22.08 -1.60
CA ASP A 174 6.78 -22.13 -2.13
C ASP A 174 5.94 -23.25 -1.48
N ALA A 175 6.52 -24.44 -1.32
CA ALA A 175 5.85 -25.56 -0.68
C ALA A 175 5.54 -25.30 0.80
N LEU A 176 6.49 -24.73 1.55
CA LEU A 176 6.32 -24.36 2.96
C LEU A 176 5.29 -23.25 3.13
N VAL A 177 5.29 -22.23 2.29
CA VAL A 177 4.27 -21.17 2.30
C VAL A 177 2.88 -21.76 2.03
N ALA A 178 2.76 -22.66 1.05
CA ALA A 178 1.49 -23.32 0.75
C ALA A 178 0.99 -24.18 1.93
N GLU A 179 1.90 -24.85 2.64
CA GLU A 179 1.57 -25.61 3.85
C GLU A 179 1.06 -24.70 4.97
N TRP A 180 1.74 -23.59 5.26
CA TRP A 180 1.30 -22.61 6.26
C TRP A 180 -0.06 -21.99 5.93
N LYS A 181 -0.33 -21.71 4.64
CA LYS A 181 -1.65 -21.24 4.19
C LYS A 181 -2.77 -22.26 4.41
N LYS A 182 -2.48 -23.56 4.27
CA LYS A 182 -3.47 -24.62 4.58
C LYS A 182 -3.77 -24.68 6.07
N ILE A 183 -2.74 -24.57 6.92
CA ILE A 183 -2.89 -24.52 8.37
C ILE A 183 -3.68 -23.26 8.77
N ASP A 184 -3.37 -22.10 8.20
CA ASP A 184 -4.11 -20.88 8.43
C ASP A 184 -5.59 -20.99 8.04
N SER A 185 -5.87 -21.61 6.89
CA SER A 185 -7.25 -21.92 6.48
C SER A 185 -7.96 -22.85 7.47
N SER A 186 -7.24 -23.79 8.09
CA SER A 186 -7.77 -24.65 9.16
C SER A 186 -8.15 -23.82 10.40
N VAL A 187 -7.26 -22.92 10.83
CA VAL A 187 -7.47 -22.04 11.98
C VAL A 187 -8.67 -21.12 11.74
N ILE A 188 -8.80 -20.53 10.54
CA ILE A 188 -9.96 -19.73 10.15
C ILE A 188 -11.24 -20.56 10.26
N LYS A 189 -11.27 -21.78 9.71
CA LYS A 189 -12.45 -22.66 9.79
C LYS A 189 -12.82 -23.03 11.23
N LYS A 190 -11.85 -23.31 12.10
CA LYS A 190 -12.11 -23.54 13.54
C LYS A 190 -12.67 -22.28 14.20
N GLY A 191 -12.10 -21.10 13.92
CA GLY A 191 -12.56 -19.81 14.43
C GLY A 191 -13.99 -19.46 13.99
N MET A 192 -14.33 -19.68 12.72
CA MET A 192 -15.69 -19.43 12.21
C MET A 192 -16.72 -20.36 12.86
N ARG A 193 -16.41 -21.66 13.02
CA ARG A 193 -17.30 -22.58 13.75
C ARG A 193 -17.55 -22.13 15.19
N LEU A 194 -16.50 -21.67 15.89
CA LEU A 194 -16.67 -21.11 17.24
C LEU A 194 -17.56 -19.86 17.26
N ILE A 195 -17.50 -19.02 16.24
CA ILE A 195 -18.37 -17.84 16.11
C ILE A 195 -19.83 -18.29 15.90
N GLU A 196 -20.05 -19.24 15.00
CA GLU A 196 -21.38 -19.79 14.67
C GLU A 196 -22.03 -20.50 15.87
N ASP A 197 -21.25 -21.29 16.62
CA ASP A 197 -21.74 -22.09 17.75
C ASP A 197 -21.85 -21.30 19.07
N SER A 198 -21.31 -20.09 19.15
CA SER A 198 -21.21 -19.36 20.40
C SER A 198 -22.51 -18.65 20.78
N SER A 199 -23.22 -19.23 21.75
CA SER A 199 -24.35 -18.59 22.45
C SER A 199 -23.96 -17.36 23.30
N VAL A 200 -22.65 -17.11 23.48
CA VAL A 200 -22.10 -16.03 24.32
C VAL A 200 -21.86 -14.73 23.54
N LEU A 201 -21.86 -14.79 22.20
CA LEU A 201 -21.65 -13.61 21.35
C LEU A 201 -23.01 -12.97 21.04
N ASP A 202 -23.26 -11.78 21.58
CA ASP A 202 -24.39 -10.96 21.14
C ASP A 202 -24.04 -10.34 19.78
N THR A 203 -24.38 -11.06 18.71
CA THR A 203 -24.04 -10.66 17.35
C THR A 203 -24.63 -9.30 16.97
N LYS A 204 -25.78 -8.91 17.53
CA LYS A 204 -26.39 -7.61 17.25
C LYS A 204 -25.56 -6.47 17.83
N LEU A 205 -25.21 -6.55 19.13
CA LEU A 205 -24.39 -5.53 19.78
C LEU A 205 -22.98 -5.44 19.17
N LEU A 206 -22.41 -6.58 18.77
CA LEU A 206 -21.08 -6.62 18.15
C LEU A 206 -21.06 -6.02 16.75
N VAL A 207 -22.12 -6.28 15.97
CA VAL A 207 -22.34 -5.67 14.66
C VAL A 207 -22.48 -4.15 14.79
N GLU A 208 -23.29 -3.67 15.74
CA GLU A 208 -23.45 -2.24 16.04
C GLU A 208 -22.13 -1.60 16.51
N HIS A 209 -21.37 -2.32 17.34
CA HIS A 209 -20.07 -1.87 17.80
C HIS A 209 -19.06 -1.72 16.63
N TYR A 210 -18.98 -2.71 15.75
CA TYR A 210 -18.02 -2.72 14.64
C TYR A 210 -18.34 -1.65 13.57
N TRP A 211 -19.57 -1.65 13.06
CA TRP A 211 -19.96 -0.79 11.94
C TRP A 211 -20.44 0.61 12.38
N GLY A 212 -20.93 0.75 13.61
CA GLY A 212 -21.64 1.93 14.07
C GLY A 212 -23.04 2.08 13.44
N GLU A 213 -23.94 2.79 14.12
CA GLU A 213 -25.36 2.96 13.72
C GLU A 213 -25.50 3.47 12.28
N LYS A 214 -24.72 4.49 11.88
CA LYS A 214 -24.83 5.11 10.54
C LYS A 214 -24.53 4.16 9.38
N ARG A 215 -23.59 3.21 9.54
CA ARG A 215 -23.26 2.26 8.46
C ARG A 215 -24.34 1.19 8.35
N LEU A 216 -24.92 0.79 9.48
CA LEU A 216 -26.04 -0.15 9.54
C LEU A 216 -27.26 0.39 8.81
N ASP A 217 -27.59 1.67 8.98
CA ASP A 217 -28.71 2.30 8.28
C ASP A 217 -28.48 2.29 6.76
N SER A 218 -27.27 2.65 6.31
CA SER A 218 -26.92 2.59 4.88
C SER A 218 -26.95 1.16 4.30
N ILE A 219 -26.72 0.12 5.12
CA ILE A 219 -26.81 -1.29 4.69
C ILE A 219 -28.28 -1.71 4.63
N ARG A 220 -29.07 -1.36 5.65
CA ARG A 220 -30.52 -1.63 5.75
C ARG A 220 -31.31 -0.98 4.61
N GLU A 221 -31.00 0.27 4.27
CA GLU A 221 -31.63 1.01 3.16
C GLU A 221 -31.32 0.41 1.78
N LYS A 222 -30.11 -0.13 1.59
CA LYS A 222 -29.67 -0.69 0.31
C LYS A 222 -30.01 -2.18 0.15
N GLY A 223 -30.51 -2.83 1.19
CA GLY A 223 -31.00 -4.21 1.17
C GLY A 223 -29.94 -5.30 0.91
N VAL A 224 -28.64 -4.95 0.93
CA VAL A 224 -27.55 -5.90 0.64
C VAL A 224 -26.39 -5.65 1.61
N VAL A 225 -26.08 -6.65 2.43
CA VAL A 225 -24.73 -6.82 2.99
C VAL A 225 -23.91 -7.42 1.86
N ASP A 226 -23.06 -6.63 1.20
CA ASP A 226 -22.12 -7.20 0.24
C ASP A 226 -21.16 -8.14 0.99
N GLY A 227 -20.81 -9.30 0.42
CA GLY A 227 -20.00 -10.32 1.09
C GLY A 227 -18.65 -9.79 1.59
N ALA A 228 -18.15 -8.71 1.00
CA ALA A 228 -16.98 -7.98 1.51
C ALA A 228 -17.18 -7.42 2.93
N ALA A 229 -18.37 -6.89 3.26
CA ALA A 229 -18.66 -6.35 4.59
C ALA A 229 -18.72 -7.44 5.66
N GLU A 230 -19.31 -8.60 5.32
CA GLU A 230 -19.34 -9.77 6.20
C GLU A 230 -17.92 -10.29 6.47
N LEU A 231 -17.09 -10.38 5.44
CA LEU A 231 -15.68 -10.77 5.56
C LEU A 231 -14.88 -9.81 6.45
N GLU A 232 -15.10 -8.49 6.32
CA GLU A 232 -14.50 -7.48 7.19
C GLU A 232 -14.89 -7.69 8.66
N TYR A 233 -16.19 -7.91 8.92
CA TYR A 233 -16.70 -8.13 10.27
C TYR A 233 -16.15 -9.41 10.88
N ASN A 234 -16.12 -10.51 10.12
CA ASN A 234 -15.60 -11.79 10.59
C ASN A 234 -14.09 -11.75 10.85
N GLU A 235 -13.31 -11.03 10.03
CA GLU A 235 -11.88 -10.79 10.29
C GLU A 235 -11.68 -10.03 11.61
N TRP A 236 -12.47 -9.00 11.88
CA TRP A 236 -12.43 -8.28 13.16
C TRP A 236 -12.89 -9.16 14.33
N LEU A 237 -14.03 -9.84 14.21
CA LEU A 237 -14.61 -10.63 15.30
C LEU A 237 -13.68 -11.79 15.69
N MET A 238 -13.09 -12.46 14.71
CA MET A 238 -12.14 -13.55 14.96
C MET A 238 -10.85 -13.03 15.62
N ASN A 239 -10.31 -11.90 15.17
CA ASN A 239 -8.93 -11.54 15.51
C ASN A 239 -8.81 -10.37 16.50
N ASP A 240 -9.81 -9.52 16.66
CA ASP A 240 -9.70 -8.22 17.35
C ASP A 240 -10.81 -7.97 18.38
N TYR A 241 -11.81 -8.84 18.52
CA TYR A 241 -12.81 -8.73 19.60
C TYR A 241 -12.25 -9.23 20.93
N TYR A 242 -12.19 -8.36 21.92
CA TYR A 242 -11.83 -8.69 23.30
C TYR A 242 -13.09 -8.70 24.16
N LYS A 243 -13.34 -9.82 24.85
CA LYS A 243 -14.40 -9.87 25.86
C LYS A 243 -13.93 -9.09 27.10
N MET A 244 -14.87 -8.48 27.82
CA MET A 244 -14.57 -7.71 29.02
C MET A 244 -13.72 -8.52 30.01
N GLY A 245 -12.56 -7.99 30.39
CA GLY A 245 -11.61 -8.63 31.30
C GLY A 245 -10.64 -9.64 30.65
N GLU A 246 -10.68 -9.84 29.33
CA GLU A 246 -9.73 -10.69 28.62
C GLU A 246 -8.62 -9.85 27.95
N ASP A 247 -7.38 -10.37 27.99
CA ASP A 247 -6.20 -9.74 27.36
C ASP A 247 -5.81 -10.37 26.01
N ILE A 248 -6.56 -11.38 25.57
CA ILE A 248 -6.42 -12.07 24.29
C ILE A 248 -7.76 -11.96 23.54
N PRO A 249 -7.77 -11.81 22.20
CA PRO A 249 -9.02 -11.83 21.45
C PRO A 249 -9.82 -13.09 21.74
N PHE A 250 -11.12 -12.93 21.99
CA PHE A 250 -11.99 -13.98 22.52
C PHE A 250 -11.91 -15.27 21.69
N VAL A 251 -12.09 -15.19 20.37
CA VAL A 251 -12.09 -16.36 19.49
C VAL A 251 -10.71 -17.03 19.47
N LEU A 252 -9.63 -16.26 19.32
CA LEU A 252 -8.26 -16.80 19.33
C LEU A 252 -7.91 -17.43 20.69
N GLY A 253 -8.32 -16.81 21.80
CA GLY A 253 -8.12 -17.32 23.15
C GLY A 253 -8.85 -18.64 23.39
N ARG A 254 -10.08 -18.79 22.86
CA ARG A 254 -10.81 -20.06 22.91
C ARG A 254 -10.18 -21.13 22.04
N LEU A 255 -9.71 -20.80 20.84
CA LEU A 255 -8.96 -21.75 19.99
C LEU A 255 -7.71 -22.29 20.69
N LEU A 256 -7.00 -21.48 21.48
CA LEU A 256 -5.84 -21.93 22.26
C LEU A 256 -6.19 -22.94 23.37
N THR A 257 -7.46 -23.09 23.73
CA THR A 257 -7.93 -24.07 24.72
C THR A 257 -8.44 -25.37 24.10
N ASP A 258 -8.47 -25.46 22.76
CA ASP A 258 -8.88 -26.67 22.03
C ASP A 258 -7.88 -27.82 22.27
N PRO A 259 -8.31 -28.96 22.87
CA PRO A 259 -7.41 -30.09 23.12
C PRO A 259 -6.90 -30.76 21.82
N GLU A 260 -7.57 -30.55 20.68
CA GLU A 260 -7.16 -31.05 19.37
C GLU A 260 -6.28 -30.04 18.59
N LEU A 261 -5.81 -28.97 19.24
CA LEU A 261 -4.98 -27.95 18.60
C LEU A 261 -3.56 -28.47 18.36
N THR A 262 -3.12 -28.43 17.10
CA THR A 262 -1.73 -28.79 16.76
C THR A 262 -0.74 -27.66 17.07
N ASP A 263 0.53 -27.97 17.29
CA ASP A 263 1.59 -26.97 17.52
C ASP A 263 1.70 -25.93 16.39
N ARG A 264 1.44 -26.37 15.15
CA ARG A 264 1.47 -25.48 13.97
C ARG A 264 0.25 -24.55 13.93
N GLU A 265 -0.94 -25.05 14.25
CA GLU A 265 -2.13 -24.20 14.39
C GLU A 265 -1.95 -23.19 15.53
N LYS A 266 -1.39 -23.63 16.67
CA LYS A 266 -1.00 -22.75 17.78
C LYS A 266 -0.05 -21.64 17.34
N SER A 267 0.97 -21.98 16.55
CA SER A 267 1.92 -20.99 16.00
C SER A 267 1.23 -19.93 15.14
N VAL A 268 0.24 -20.32 14.32
CA VAL A 268 -0.56 -19.39 13.52
C VAL A 268 -1.42 -18.50 14.41
N ILE A 269 -2.08 -19.07 15.42
CA ILE A 269 -2.91 -18.31 16.37
C ILE A 269 -2.07 -17.28 17.13
N GLU A 270 -0.91 -17.67 17.67
CA GLU A 270 0.00 -16.77 18.38
C GLU A 270 0.53 -15.65 17.49
N ALA A 271 0.82 -15.94 16.21
CA ALA A 271 1.21 -14.93 15.23
C ALA A 271 0.06 -13.94 14.95
N ARG A 272 -1.19 -14.42 14.82
CA ARG A 272 -2.40 -13.59 14.66
C ARG A 272 -2.69 -12.74 15.89
N ILE A 273 -2.45 -13.26 17.10
CA ILE A 273 -2.60 -12.52 18.36
C ILE A 273 -1.65 -11.30 18.39
N LYS A 274 -0.47 -11.37 17.77
CA LYS A 274 0.50 -10.26 17.76
C LYS A 274 0.29 -9.27 16.61
N ALA A 275 -0.32 -9.70 15.53
CA ALA A 275 -0.48 -8.88 14.34
C ALA A 275 -1.75 -8.02 14.43
N PRO A 276 -1.68 -6.69 14.33
CA PRO A 276 -2.87 -5.83 14.24
C PRO A 276 -3.42 -5.77 12.80
N LEU A 277 -4.72 -5.48 12.67
CA LEU A 277 -5.27 -5.01 11.40
C LEU A 277 -4.72 -3.61 11.14
N THR A 278 -4.14 -3.38 9.96
CA THR A 278 -3.53 -2.10 9.61
C THR A 278 -3.57 -1.85 8.10
N VAL A 279 -3.02 -0.72 7.65
CA VAL A 279 -3.03 -0.31 6.24
C VAL A 279 -1.61 -0.31 5.68
N TRP A 280 -1.47 -1.00 4.55
CA TRP A 280 -0.21 -1.20 3.87
C TRP A 280 -0.23 -0.60 2.48
N LEU A 281 0.79 0.16 2.12
CA LEU A 281 1.07 0.55 0.75
C LEU A 281 1.80 -0.57 0.02
N ILE A 282 1.28 -0.99 -1.13
CA ILE A 282 1.95 -1.90 -2.05
C ILE A 282 3.02 -1.11 -2.78
N THR A 283 4.28 -1.39 -2.46
CA THR A 283 5.42 -0.65 -2.98
C THR A 283 6.07 -1.36 -4.15
N TYR A 284 6.04 -2.70 -4.16
CA TYR A 284 6.59 -3.51 -5.24
C TYR A 284 5.85 -4.85 -5.35
N ILE A 285 5.59 -5.30 -6.58
CA ILE A 285 4.91 -6.58 -6.85
C ILE A 285 5.87 -7.53 -7.56
N ALA A 286 6.14 -8.66 -6.93
CA ALA A 286 6.83 -9.80 -7.53
C ALA A 286 5.78 -10.82 -8.00
N LYS A 287 5.39 -10.74 -9.28
CA LYS A 287 4.35 -11.61 -9.86
C LYS A 287 4.65 -13.09 -9.60
N ASN A 288 3.61 -13.86 -9.28
CA ASN A 288 3.65 -15.29 -8.93
C ASN A 288 4.42 -15.62 -7.64
N ARG A 289 4.77 -14.62 -6.82
CA ARG A 289 5.45 -14.83 -5.53
C ARG A 289 4.81 -14.05 -4.40
N GLY A 290 4.60 -12.75 -4.59
CA GLY A 290 4.14 -11.88 -3.52
C GLY A 290 4.35 -10.39 -3.80
N ALA A 291 4.46 -9.61 -2.73
CA ALA A 291 4.68 -8.16 -2.83
C ALA A 291 5.45 -7.62 -1.62
N LEU A 292 6.22 -6.55 -1.83
CA LEU A 292 6.63 -5.68 -0.75
C LEU A 292 5.47 -4.75 -0.41
N ILE A 293 5.16 -4.70 0.88
CA ILE A 293 4.13 -3.83 1.42
C ILE A 293 4.69 -3.05 2.61
N ARG A 294 4.36 -1.75 2.67
CA ARG A 294 4.87 -0.80 3.67
C ARG A 294 3.73 -0.26 4.52
N ASN A 295 3.81 -0.45 5.83
CA ASN A 295 2.85 0.09 6.78
C ASN A 295 2.84 1.62 6.73
N ILE A 296 1.67 2.23 6.57
CA ILE A 296 1.58 3.69 6.38
C ILE A 296 1.80 4.51 7.66
N PHE A 297 1.81 3.85 8.82
CA PHE A 297 1.95 4.49 10.13
C PHE A 297 3.37 4.38 10.70
N ASN A 298 3.91 3.17 10.77
CA ASN A 298 5.25 2.93 11.34
C ASN A 298 6.35 2.74 10.27
N HIS A 299 5.97 2.76 8.99
CA HIS A 299 6.88 2.66 7.85
C HIS A 299 7.68 1.36 7.76
N GLN A 300 7.32 0.33 8.54
CA GLN A 300 7.88 -1.00 8.41
C GLN A 300 7.47 -1.58 7.05
N GLU A 301 8.44 -2.17 6.35
CA GLU A 301 8.19 -2.85 5.09
C GLU A 301 8.50 -4.34 5.22
N ILE A 302 7.61 -5.17 4.71
CA ILE A 302 7.72 -6.62 4.73
C ILE A 302 7.42 -7.18 3.35
N PHE A 303 7.98 -8.35 3.04
CA PHE A 303 7.56 -9.12 1.88
C PHE A 303 6.51 -10.14 2.28
N VAL A 304 5.33 -10.06 1.68
CA VAL A 304 4.24 -11.02 1.89
C VAL A 304 4.26 -12.11 0.83
N HIS A 305 4.15 -13.36 1.27
CA HIS A 305 4.25 -14.54 0.41
C HIS A 305 2.86 -14.96 -0.03
N ASP A 306 2.37 -14.31 -1.09
CA ASP A 306 1.04 -14.55 -1.60
C ASP A 306 0.95 -14.38 -3.12
N LYS A 307 0.89 -15.52 -3.82
CA LYS A 307 0.80 -15.58 -5.29
C LYS A 307 -0.49 -14.93 -5.81
N LEU A 308 -1.65 -15.27 -5.24
CA LEU A 308 -2.95 -14.75 -5.66
C LEU A 308 -3.05 -13.23 -5.43
N PHE A 309 -2.54 -12.77 -4.28
CA PHE A 309 -2.41 -11.35 -4.02
C PHE A 309 -1.51 -10.67 -5.06
N SER A 310 -0.34 -11.26 -5.38
CA SER A 310 0.57 -10.67 -6.36
C SER A 310 -0.04 -10.54 -7.76
N GLU A 311 -0.93 -11.45 -8.14
CA GLU A 311 -1.61 -11.45 -9.43
C GLU A 311 -2.64 -10.31 -9.54
N SER A 312 -3.42 -10.10 -8.48
CA SER A 312 -4.53 -9.14 -8.42
C SER A 312 -4.14 -7.75 -7.89
N ALA A 313 -3.05 -7.65 -7.12
CA ALA A 313 -2.54 -6.42 -6.55
C ALA A 313 -2.23 -5.37 -7.61
N LYS A 314 -2.50 -4.11 -7.25
CA LYS A 314 -2.19 -2.94 -8.06
C LYS A 314 -1.06 -2.16 -7.40
N ASP A 315 -0.10 -1.76 -8.20
CA ASP A 315 1.05 -1.01 -7.74
C ASP A 315 0.63 0.36 -7.18
N SER A 316 1.29 0.84 -6.14
CA SER A 316 0.94 2.07 -5.43
C SER A 316 -0.46 2.08 -4.78
N TYR A 317 -1.14 0.93 -4.65
CA TYR A 317 -2.39 0.86 -3.90
C TYR A 317 -2.14 0.56 -2.42
N LEU A 318 -3.06 1.01 -1.59
CA LEU A 318 -3.18 0.71 -0.17
C LEU A 318 -4.07 -0.50 -0.01
N VAL A 319 -3.74 -1.41 0.91
CA VAL A 319 -4.57 -2.54 1.32
C VAL A 319 -4.74 -2.51 2.83
N CYS A 320 -5.98 -2.61 3.30
CA CYS A 320 -6.26 -2.87 4.71
C CYS A 320 -6.18 -4.38 4.92
N SER A 321 -5.25 -4.86 5.74
CA SER A 321 -5.02 -6.28 5.94
C SER A 321 -4.16 -6.53 7.18
N ARG A 322 -4.31 -7.73 7.76
CA ARG A 322 -3.42 -8.24 8.79
C ARG A 322 -2.27 -8.99 8.14
N ALA A 323 -1.04 -8.60 8.44
CA ALA A 323 0.14 -9.35 8.06
C ALA A 323 0.79 -9.97 9.29
N PHE A 324 1.04 -11.27 9.27
CA PHE A 324 1.61 -12.02 10.39
C PHE A 324 2.70 -12.97 9.91
N ASN A 325 3.74 -13.13 10.73
CA ASN A 325 4.87 -14.01 10.41
C ASN A 325 4.68 -15.37 11.07
N VAL A 326 4.73 -16.44 10.28
CA VAL A 326 4.72 -17.82 10.76
C VAL A 326 5.73 -18.64 9.97
N GLY A 327 6.54 -19.43 10.68
CA GLY A 327 7.60 -20.24 10.04
C GLY A 327 8.62 -19.44 9.23
N GLY A 328 8.80 -18.15 9.52
CA GLY A 328 9.68 -17.25 8.76
C GLY A 328 9.01 -16.57 7.57
N TYR A 329 7.75 -16.85 7.28
CA TYR A 329 7.00 -16.30 6.15
C TYR A 329 5.92 -15.35 6.60
N ASN A 330 5.83 -14.17 5.97
CA ASN A 330 4.71 -13.27 6.20
C ASN A 330 3.51 -13.67 5.33
N LEU A 331 2.40 -13.98 5.96
CA LEU A 331 1.11 -14.25 5.33
C LEU A 331 0.18 -13.03 5.48
N LEU A 332 -0.88 -13.00 4.67
CA LEU A 332 -1.93 -11.97 4.74
C LEU A 332 -3.26 -12.61 5.13
N SER A 333 -3.99 -11.94 6.03
CA SER A 333 -5.41 -12.18 6.32
C SER A 333 -6.18 -10.90 6.07
N GLY A 334 -7.39 -11.04 5.55
CA GLY A 334 -8.32 -9.94 5.48
C GLY A 334 -8.06 -8.83 4.46
N ALA A 335 -7.39 -9.14 3.34
CA ALA A 335 -7.10 -8.20 2.27
C ALA A 335 -8.33 -7.94 1.38
N TYR A 336 -9.35 -7.27 1.90
CA TYR A 336 -10.65 -7.13 1.22
C TYR A 336 -10.80 -5.85 0.40
N GLN A 337 -10.02 -4.81 0.71
CA GLN A 337 -10.24 -3.49 0.15
C GLN A 337 -8.93 -2.82 -0.25
N ALA A 338 -8.89 -2.30 -1.49
CA ALA A 338 -7.74 -1.60 -2.04
C ALA A 338 -8.08 -0.15 -2.45
N TYR A 339 -7.21 0.80 -2.11
CA TYR A 339 -7.34 2.22 -2.45
C TYR A 339 -6.11 2.74 -3.18
N PRO A 340 -6.21 3.76 -4.05
CA PRO A 340 -5.01 4.41 -4.57
C PRO A 340 -4.14 5.02 -3.46
N GLY A 341 -2.82 4.98 -3.60
CA GLY A 341 -1.83 5.49 -2.65
C GLY A 341 -2.06 6.90 -2.09
N PRO A 342 -2.55 7.87 -2.91
CA PRO A 342 -2.85 9.23 -2.41
C PRO A 342 -3.89 9.29 -1.29
N PHE A 343 -4.73 8.26 -1.12
CA PHE A 343 -5.68 8.19 0.00
C PHE A 343 -5.02 7.89 1.34
N SER A 344 -3.71 7.66 1.38
CA SER A 344 -2.98 7.36 2.62
C SER A 344 -3.09 8.49 3.64
N GLN A 345 -3.09 9.75 3.20
CA GLN A 345 -3.27 10.91 4.07
C GLN A 345 -4.67 10.95 4.68
N ASP A 346 -5.70 10.73 3.86
CA ASP A 346 -7.10 10.71 4.32
C ASP A 346 -7.31 9.58 5.35
N ILE A 347 -6.79 8.38 5.06
CA ILE A 347 -6.85 7.23 5.96
C ILE A 347 -6.09 7.52 7.26
N ARG A 348 -4.85 8.02 7.18
CA ARG A 348 -4.04 8.38 8.37
C ARG A 348 -4.78 9.39 9.23
N LYS A 349 -5.33 10.44 8.63
CA LYS A 349 -6.07 11.49 9.36
C LYS A 349 -7.24 10.90 10.15
N VAL A 350 -8.07 10.06 9.53
CA VAL A 350 -9.21 9.46 10.23
C VAL A 350 -8.76 8.55 11.38
N VAL A 351 -7.72 7.74 11.19
CA VAL A 351 -7.23 6.83 12.24
C VAL A 351 -6.56 7.61 13.37
N ILE A 352 -5.76 8.64 13.06
CA ILE A 352 -5.11 9.50 14.06
C ILE A 352 -6.14 10.31 14.86
N GLU A 353 -7.22 10.80 14.22
CA GLU A 353 -8.32 11.46 14.93
C GLU A 353 -9.00 10.54 15.94
N GLU A 354 -9.23 9.26 15.59
CA GLU A 354 -9.78 8.28 16.53
C GLU A 354 -8.79 7.91 17.64
N TYR A 355 -7.53 7.70 17.28
CA TYR A 355 -6.43 7.48 18.23
C TYR A 355 -6.36 8.60 19.28
N GLY A 356 -6.43 9.87 18.84
CA GLY A 356 -6.39 11.03 19.72
C GLY A 356 -7.57 11.13 20.68
N LYS A 357 -8.77 10.68 20.28
CA LYS A 357 -9.96 10.65 21.17
C LYS A 357 -9.80 9.68 22.34
N CYS A 358 -9.07 8.59 22.12
CA CYS A 358 -8.81 7.58 23.15
C CYS A 358 -7.74 8.04 24.17
N LYS A 359 -7.01 9.13 23.91
CA LYS A 359 -5.90 9.62 24.74
C LYS A 359 -4.86 8.52 25.07
N SER A 360 -4.65 7.60 24.13
CA SER A 360 -3.63 6.54 24.28
C SER A 360 -2.23 7.13 24.12
N GLU A 361 -1.26 6.54 24.82
CA GLU A 361 0.18 6.82 24.67
C GLU A 361 0.91 5.68 23.96
N GLU A 362 0.20 4.62 23.56
CA GLU A 362 0.77 3.46 22.88
C GLU A 362 1.20 3.76 21.45
N GLU A 363 2.15 3.00 20.90
CA GLU A 363 2.41 3.07 19.45
C GLU A 363 1.12 2.73 18.67
N ILE A 364 0.86 3.42 17.56
CA ILE A 364 -0.45 3.38 16.91
C ILE A 364 -0.86 1.98 16.42
N ASN A 365 0.07 1.11 16.01
CA ASN A 365 -0.27 -0.27 15.66
C ASN A 365 -0.55 -1.13 16.90
N VAL A 366 0.08 -0.83 18.05
CA VAL A 366 -0.29 -1.43 19.35
C VAL A 366 -1.71 -1.01 19.74
N PHE A 367 -2.05 0.28 19.60
CA PHE A 367 -3.42 0.76 19.82
C PHE A 367 -4.42 0.06 18.89
N LEU A 368 -4.12 -0.01 17.59
CA LEU A 368 -4.99 -0.63 16.58
C LEU A 368 -5.24 -2.11 16.87
N ARG A 369 -4.34 -2.79 17.60
CA ARG A 369 -4.53 -4.18 18.02
C ARG A 369 -5.80 -4.39 18.85
N ARG A 370 -6.15 -3.42 19.70
CA ARG A 370 -7.36 -3.45 20.54
C ARG A 370 -8.53 -2.64 19.95
N HIS A 371 -8.26 -1.85 18.90
CA HIS A 371 -9.22 -0.92 18.31
C HIS A 371 -9.48 -1.19 16.81
N GLY A 372 -9.38 -2.45 16.38
CA GLY A 372 -9.61 -2.86 14.99
C GLY A 372 -11.00 -2.46 14.44
N TYR A 373 -11.98 -2.24 15.32
CA TYR A 373 -13.31 -1.74 14.94
C TYR A 373 -13.27 -0.37 14.25
N ILE A 374 -12.20 0.42 14.42
CA ILE A 374 -12.01 1.69 13.73
C ILE A 374 -12.09 1.49 12.21
N TYR A 375 -11.60 0.37 11.68
CA TYR A 375 -11.66 0.08 10.24
C TYR A 375 -13.10 -0.18 9.75
N GLY A 376 -13.96 -0.76 10.59
CA GLY A 376 -15.39 -0.88 10.31
C GLY A 376 -16.10 0.48 10.15
N ARG A 377 -15.62 1.50 10.88
CA ARG A 377 -16.17 2.88 10.86
C ARG A 377 -15.44 3.83 9.90
N LEU A 378 -14.19 3.51 9.56
CA LEU A 378 -13.33 4.25 8.64
C LEU A 378 -14.05 4.46 7.31
N TRP A 379 -14.73 3.43 6.82
CA TRP A 379 -15.44 3.49 5.54
C TRP A 379 -16.59 4.46 5.53
N THR A 380 -17.38 4.56 6.60
CA THR A 380 -18.46 5.55 6.70
C THR A 380 -17.90 6.97 6.63
N LYS A 381 -16.74 7.21 7.25
CA LYS A 381 -16.09 8.52 7.26
C LYS A 381 -15.34 8.85 5.97
N LEU A 382 -14.82 7.83 5.30
CA LEU A 382 -14.14 8.00 4.02
C LEU A 382 -15.11 8.01 2.85
N LYS A 383 -16.33 7.45 2.97
CA LYS A 383 -17.30 7.32 1.88
C LYS A 383 -17.61 8.65 1.21
N ASP A 384 -17.87 9.70 1.98
CA ASP A 384 -18.19 11.03 1.41
C ASP A 384 -16.98 11.59 0.64
N LYS A 385 -15.78 11.51 1.23
CA LYS A 385 -14.52 11.93 0.57
C LYS A 385 -14.13 11.05 -0.61
N LEU A 386 -14.42 9.76 -0.54
CA LEU A 386 -14.13 8.76 -1.55
C LEU A 386 -15.12 8.83 -2.67
N ASP A 387 -16.38 9.19 -2.45
CA ASP A 387 -17.39 9.35 -3.49
C ASP A 387 -17.16 10.67 -4.25
N GLU A 388 -16.79 11.75 -3.55
CA GLU A 388 -16.27 13.00 -4.17
C GLU A 388 -15.02 12.74 -5.02
N LYS A 389 -14.04 11.99 -4.49
CA LYS A 389 -12.80 11.63 -5.23
C LYS A 389 -12.98 10.45 -6.20
N ARG A 390 -14.00 9.59 -6.05
CA ARG A 390 -14.31 8.46 -6.97
C ARG A 390 -14.84 8.99 -8.27
N HIS A 391 -15.51 10.14 -8.30
CA HIS A 391 -15.84 10.82 -9.55
C HIS A 391 -14.55 11.18 -10.32
N CYS A 392 -13.53 11.70 -9.63
CA CYS A 392 -12.18 11.89 -10.21
C CYS A 392 -11.52 10.59 -10.66
N PHE A 393 -11.68 9.48 -9.91
CA PHE A 393 -10.97 8.22 -10.17
C PHE A 393 -11.70 7.20 -11.08
N LYS A 394 -13.03 7.25 -11.22
CA LYS A 394 -13.75 6.49 -12.28
C LYS A 394 -13.32 6.96 -13.66
N ASN A 395 -12.95 8.24 -13.78
CA ASN A 395 -12.34 8.79 -15.00
C ASN A 395 -10.87 8.37 -15.15
N TRP A 396 -10.18 8.00 -14.05
CA TRP A 396 -8.82 7.43 -14.07
C TRP A 396 -8.79 5.98 -14.61
N GLN A 397 -9.86 5.21 -14.41
CA GLN A 397 -10.06 3.87 -15.01
C GLN A 397 -10.82 3.89 -16.34
N GLY A 398 -11.07 5.06 -16.92
CA GLY A 398 -11.61 5.21 -18.27
C GLY A 398 -13.11 4.87 -18.43
N GLN A 399 -13.94 5.05 -17.41
CA GLN A 399 -15.37 4.67 -17.48
C GLN A 399 -16.41 5.79 -17.33
N SER A 400 -16.04 7.06 -17.19
CA SER A 400 -17.01 8.15 -17.33
C SER A 400 -16.28 9.46 -17.63
N GLY A 401 -16.94 10.40 -18.31
CA GLY A 401 -16.36 11.65 -18.78
C GLY A 401 -16.93 12.87 -18.07
N GLU A 402 -16.87 12.93 -16.74
CA GLU A 402 -17.32 14.12 -15.99
C GLU A 402 -16.21 14.77 -15.17
N ILE A 403 -15.92 16.02 -15.53
CA ILE A 403 -14.85 16.89 -15.03
C ILE A 403 -15.03 17.16 -13.51
N CYS A 404 -13.94 17.14 -12.74
CA CYS A 404 -13.90 17.67 -11.37
C CYS A 404 -12.85 18.79 -11.26
N HIS A 405 -13.25 19.90 -10.63
CA HIS A 405 -12.45 21.09 -10.36
C HIS A 405 -11.54 20.95 -9.14
#